data_AF-A0A096BF65-F1
#
_entry.id   AF-A0A096BF65-F1
#
_cell.length_a   1.000
_cell.length_b   1.000
_cell.length_c   1.000
_cell.angle_alpha   90.00
_cell.angle_beta   90.00
_cell.angle_gamma   90.00
#
_symmetry.space_group_name_H-M   'P 1'
#
loop_
_entity.id
_entity.type
_entity.pdbx_description
1 polymer ?
#
loop_
_entity_poly.entity_id
_entity_poly.type
_entity_poly.pdbx_seq_one_letter_code
_entity_poly.pdbx_strand_id
1 'polypeptide(L)'
;MVEPKFLRKNKSKNILAPMIGKVIDIENVPDEVFSQKMVGDGVAIEPTDGIVVAPCDGKIIQLFPTNHAVGIETKEGLQILIHIGIDTVELKGKGFKSYVTKGDYVKIGDKLLEVDLEYLQENGKSIISPIVITNMELVDSLNKIKGFVKASNDSIMEIKLKAK
;
A
#
# COMPACT_ATOMS: atom_id res chain seq x y z
N MET A 1 4.38 -46.28 -17.55
CA MET A 1 4.79 -45.43 -16.42
C MET A 1 4.75 -43.99 -16.90
N VAL A 2 3.81 -43.19 -16.42
CA VAL A 2 3.76 -41.74 -16.65
C VAL A 2 3.49 -41.11 -15.28
N GLU A 3 4.50 -40.44 -14.74
CA GLU A 3 4.38 -39.72 -13.48
C GLU A 3 3.42 -38.54 -13.65
N PRO A 4 2.49 -38.30 -12.72
CA PRO A 4 1.64 -37.12 -12.77
C PRO A 4 2.47 -35.88 -12.42
N LYS A 5 2.60 -34.96 -13.39
CA LYS A 5 3.11 -33.60 -13.16
C LYS A 5 2.21 -32.90 -12.14
N PHE A 6 2.70 -32.83 -10.90
CA PHE A 6 2.08 -32.02 -9.84
C PHE A 6 2.21 -30.54 -10.24
N LEU A 7 1.13 -29.94 -10.72
CA LEU A 7 1.04 -28.49 -10.94
C LEU A 7 1.21 -27.80 -9.58
N ARG A 8 2.41 -27.26 -9.31
CA ARG A 8 2.65 -26.35 -8.18
C ARG A 8 1.72 -25.15 -8.37
N LYS A 9 0.63 -25.09 -7.60
CA LYS A 9 -0.26 -23.92 -7.53
C LYS A 9 0.58 -22.78 -6.96
N ASN A 10 1.16 -21.94 -7.82
CA ASN A 10 1.82 -20.71 -7.38
C ASN A 10 0.76 -19.89 -6.63
N LYS A 11 0.95 -19.68 -5.33
CA LYS A 11 0.03 -18.92 -4.49
C LYS A 11 0.11 -17.45 -4.89
N SER A 12 -0.91 -16.95 -5.59
CA SER A 12 -1.10 -15.52 -5.77
C SER A 12 -1.70 -14.90 -4.51
N LYS A 13 -1.36 -13.63 -4.27
CA LYS A 13 -1.80 -12.83 -3.14
C LYS A 13 -2.38 -11.53 -3.66
N ASN A 14 -3.57 -11.19 -3.18
CA ASN A 14 -4.20 -9.92 -3.48
C ASN A 14 -3.83 -8.91 -2.41
N ILE A 15 -3.48 -7.71 -2.83
CA ILE A 15 -3.41 -6.52 -1.99
C ILE A 15 -4.67 -5.71 -2.30
N LEU A 16 -5.48 -5.46 -1.28
CA LEU A 16 -6.71 -4.68 -1.42
C LEU A 16 -6.42 -3.19 -1.31
N ALA A 17 -7.36 -2.37 -1.81
CA ALA A 17 -7.25 -0.94 -1.70
C ALA A 17 -7.25 -0.50 -0.23
N PRO A 18 -6.23 0.23 0.25
CA PRO A 18 -6.22 0.80 1.60
C PRO A 18 -7.05 2.09 1.70
N MET A 19 -7.49 2.65 0.58
CA MET A 19 -8.26 3.89 0.47
C MET A 19 -9.30 3.73 -0.64
N ILE A 20 -10.42 4.45 -0.54
CA ILE A 20 -11.33 4.62 -1.67
C ILE A 20 -10.77 5.68 -2.61
N GLY A 21 -10.82 5.43 -3.92
CA GLY A 21 -10.37 6.42 -4.89
C GLY A 21 -10.00 5.84 -6.24
N LYS A 22 -9.30 6.65 -7.03
CA LYS A 22 -8.83 6.26 -8.37
C LYS A 22 -7.42 5.71 -8.29
N VAL A 23 -7.23 4.48 -8.78
CA VAL A 23 -5.89 3.92 -8.95
C VAL A 23 -5.19 4.62 -10.12
N ILE A 24 -3.97 5.07 -9.86
CA ILE A 24 -3.08 5.65 -10.86
C ILE A 24 -1.80 4.81 -10.96
N ASP A 25 -1.19 4.84 -12.14
CA ASP A 25 0.10 4.19 -12.36
C ASP A 25 1.18 4.86 -11.49
N ILE A 26 2.08 4.06 -10.90
CA ILE A 26 3.12 4.58 -10.00
C ILE A 26 4.03 5.59 -10.73
N GLU A 27 4.22 5.39 -12.03
CA GLU A 27 4.99 6.26 -12.92
C GLU A 27 4.38 7.67 -13.07
N ASN A 28 3.10 7.85 -12.74
CA ASN A 28 2.40 9.16 -12.78
C ASN A 28 2.40 9.88 -11.41
N VAL A 29 3.04 9.31 -10.40
CA VAL A 29 3.18 9.98 -9.10
C VAL A 29 4.13 11.18 -9.25
N PRO A 30 3.78 12.38 -8.72
CA PRO A 30 4.61 13.58 -8.85
C PRO A 30 5.78 13.59 -7.85
N ASP A 31 6.55 12.52 -7.82
CA ASP A 31 7.72 12.33 -6.97
C ASP A 31 8.65 11.29 -7.63
N GLU A 32 9.93 11.61 -7.80
CA GLU A 32 10.88 10.74 -8.51
C GLU A 32 11.19 9.45 -7.73
N VAL A 33 11.20 9.51 -6.40
CA VAL A 33 11.49 8.37 -5.54
C VAL A 33 10.44 7.27 -5.73
N PHE A 34 9.17 7.65 -5.93
CA PHE A 34 8.08 6.71 -6.25
C PHE A 34 7.95 6.42 -7.74
N SER A 35 7.94 7.43 -8.61
CA SER A 35 7.70 7.24 -10.06
C SER A 35 8.81 6.47 -10.76
N GLN A 36 10.04 6.56 -10.26
CA GLN A 36 11.17 5.73 -10.72
C GLN A 36 11.32 4.42 -9.93
N LYS A 37 10.38 4.12 -9.02
CA LYS A 37 10.32 2.86 -8.26
C LYS A 37 11.55 2.61 -7.39
N MET A 38 12.18 3.67 -6.88
CA MET A 38 13.41 3.56 -6.07
C MET A 38 13.14 2.89 -4.71
N VAL A 39 11.94 3.07 -4.15
CA VAL A 39 11.51 2.45 -2.88
C VAL A 39 10.93 1.05 -3.10
N GLY A 40 10.35 0.80 -4.29
CA GLY A 40 9.56 -0.38 -4.58
C GLY A 40 8.63 -0.18 -5.78
N ASP A 41 7.96 -1.25 -6.21
CA ASP A 41 6.96 -1.17 -7.28
C ASP A 41 5.55 -1.41 -6.73
N GLY A 42 4.56 -0.83 -7.40
CA GLY A 42 3.16 -0.90 -7.00
C GLY A 42 2.28 0.05 -7.79
N VAL A 43 1.32 0.66 -7.10
CA VAL A 43 0.38 1.63 -7.66
C VAL A 43 0.31 2.85 -6.73
N ALA A 44 -0.40 3.89 -7.14
CA ALA A 44 -0.85 4.92 -6.21
C ALA A 44 -2.37 5.08 -6.29
N ILE A 45 -2.97 5.68 -5.26
CA ILE A 45 -4.38 6.03 -5.21
C ILE A 45 -4.50 7.54 -5.06
N GLU A 46 -5.36 8.15 -5.87
CA GLU A 46 -5.91 9.48 -5.61
C GLU A 46 -7.19 9.30 -4.77
N PRO A 47 -7.13 9.52 -3.44
CA PRO A 47 -8.21 9.14 -2.54
C PRO A 47 -9.38 10.13 -2.61
N THR A 48 -10.58 9.63 -2.34
CA THR A 48 -11.80 10.47 -2.24
C THR A 48 -12.24 10.71 -0.80
N ASP A 49 -11.65 10.00 0.17
CA ASP A 49 -11.88 10.24 1.60
C ASP A 49 -10.60 10.06 2.42
N GLY A 50 -10.68 10.44 3.69
CA GLY A 50 -9.57 10.42 4.62
C GLY A 50 -9.28 9.09 5.31
N ILE A 51 -9.94 7.98 4.94
CA ILE A 51 -9.84 6.74 5.71
C ILE A 51 -8.79 5.81 5.10
N VAL A 52 -7.81 5.40 5.92
CA VAL A 52 -6.78 4.44 5.54
C VAL A 52 -6.96 3.16 6.33
N VAL A 53 -7.09 2.04 5.62
CA VAL A 53 -7.29 0.71 6.20
C VAL A 53 -6.18 -0.26 5.79
N ALA A 54 -6.08 -1.37 6.50
CA ALA A 54 -5.12 -2.41 6.18
C ALA A 54 -5.47 -3.08 4.84
N PRO A 55 -4.53 -3.12 3.87
CA PRO A 55 -4.73 -3.72 2.56
C PRO A 55 -4.48 -5.24 2.57
N CYS A 56 -3.95 -5.77 3.67
CA CYS A 56 -3.63 -7.18 3.86
C CYS A 56 -3.56 -7.51 5.36
N ASP A 57 -3.65 -8.80 5.68
CA ASP A 57 -3.37 -9.29 7.03
C ASP A 57 -1.86 -9.26 7.28
N GLY A 58 -1.43 -8.70 8.41
CA GLY A 58 -0.01 -8.55 8.69
C GLY A 58 0.30 -7.89 10.01
N LYS A 59 1.57 -7.56 10.19
CA LYS A 59 2.11 -6.85 11.34
C LYS A 59 2.57 -5.45 10.92
N ILE A 60 2.25 -4.43 11.71
CA ILE A 60 2.80 -3.09 11.52
C ILE A 60 4.29 -3.14 11.87
N ILE A 61 5.14 -3.10 10.85
CA ILE A 61 6.60 -3.09 11.02
C ILE A 61 7.17 -1.68 11.13
N GLN A 62 6.44 -0.69 10.61
CA GLN A 62 6.84 0.71 10.66
C GLN A 62 5.61 1.61 10.74
N LEU A 63 5.63 2.56 11.66
CA LEU A 63 4.74 3.72 11.67
C LEU A 63 5.66 4.94 11.74
N PHE A 64 5.55 5.84 10.78
CA PHE A 64 6.43 7.01 10.73
C PHE A 64 6.03 8.02 11.83
N PRO A 65 6.98 8.76 12.43
CA PRO A 65 6.69 9.66 13.56
C PRO A 65 5.61 10.72 13.27
N THR A 66 5.48 11.13 12.01
CA THR A 66 4.46 12.10 11.56
C THR A 66 3.19 11.42 11.00
N ASN A 67 3.03 10.11 11.18
CA ASN A 67 1.86 9.31 10.77
C ASN A 67 1.48 9.35 9.28
N HIS A 68 2.29 9.96 8.42
CA HIS A 68 2.05 10.06 6.98
C HIS A 68 2.31 8.75 6.22
N ALA A 69 2.90 7.74 6.86
CA ALA A 69 3.18 6.47 6.22
C ALA A 69 3.17 5.32 7.23
N VAL A 70 2.80 4.14 6.73
CA VAL A 70 2.72 2.90 7.50
C VAL A 70 3.23 1.72 6.66
N GLY A 71 4.10 0.91 7.26
CA GLY A 71 4.68 -0.29 6.68
C GLY A 71 4.09 -1.54 7.34
N ILE A 72 3.65 -2.49 6.53
CA ILE A 72 2.99 -3.73 6.95
C ILE A 72 3.76 -4.91 6.38
N GLU A 73 4.05 -5.90 7.20
CA GLU A 73 4.65 -7.16 6.77
C GLU A 73 3.63 -8.29 6.87
N THR A 74 3.43 -9.00 5.77
CA THR A 74 2.57 -10.19 5.76
C THR A 74 3.26 -11.37 6.44
N LYS A 75 2.50 -12.41 6.79
CA LYS A 75 3.09 -13.67 7.31
C LYS A 75 4.09 -14.34 6.36
N GLU A 76 4.02 -14.03 5.06
CA GLU A 76 4.95 -14.52 4.05
C GLU A 76 6.23 -13.67 3.93
N GLY A 77 6.33 -12.58 4.69
CA GLY A 77 7.46 -11.64 4.68
C GLY A 77 7.36 -10.57 3.60
N LEU A 78 6.24 -10.46 2.87
CA LEU A 78 6.03 -9.39 1.91
C LEU A 78 5.81 -8.07 2.65
N GLN A 79 6.52 -7.01 2.26
CA GLN A 79 6.45 -5.71 2.90
C GLN A 79 5.72 -4.70 2.01
N ILE A 80 4.63 -4.16 2.53
CA ILE A 80 3.79 -3.15 1.88
C ILE A 80 4.01 -1.82 2.60
N LEU A 81 4.34 -0.77 1.84
CA LEU A 81 4.35 0.60 2.31
C LEU A 81 3.14 1.34 1.77
N ILE A 82 2.39 1.98 2.66
CA ILE A 82 1.34 2.95 2.34
C ILE A 82 1.89 4.32 2.71
N HIS A 83 2.10 5.18 1.72
CA HIS A 83 2.55 6.55 1.90
C HIS A 83 1.40 7.50 1.52
N ILE A 84 0.96 8.35 2.45
CA ILE A 84 -0.20 9.21 2.27
C ILE A 84 0.26 10.58 1.78
N GLY A 85 -0.12 10.91 0.55
CA GLY A 85 0.28 12.13 -0.14
C GLY A 85 1.77 12.20 -0.48
N ILE A 86 2.22 13.33 -1.02
CA ILE A 86 3.63 13.64 -1.31
C ILE A 86 4.10 14.83 -0.45
N ASP A 87 5.34 14.76 0.05
CA ASP A 87 5.95 15.74 0.97
C ASP A 87 5.13 16.03 2.24
N THR A 88 4.26 15.11 2.65
CA THR A 88 3.38 15.25 3.81
C THR A 88 4.12 15.11 5.14
N VAL A 89 5.34 14.57 5.13
CA VAL A 89 6.25 14.58 6.28
C VAL A 89 6.49 16.00 6.82
N GLU A 90 6.48 17.01 5.94
CA GLU A 90 6.68 18.42 6.30
C GLU A 90 5.55 19.00 7.15
N LEU A 91 4.37 18.37 7.14
CA LEU A 91 3.22 18.76 7.96
C LEU A 91 3.40 18.38 9.44
N LYS A 92 4.48 17.67 9.79
CA LYS A 92 4.84 17.31 11.17
C LYS A 92 3.70 16.60 11.92
N GLY A 93 2.92 15.78 11.20
CA GLY A 93 1.80 15.01 11.74
C GLY A 93 0.47 15.76 11.85
N LYS A 94 0.42 17.04 11.46
CA LYS A 94 -0.85 17.77 11.36
C LYS A 94 -1.68 17.20 10.20
N GLY A 95 -2.99 17.06 10.43
CA GLY A 95 -3.90 16.42 9.48
C GLY A 95 -3.88 14.89 9.51
N PHE A 96 -3.13 14.27 10.43
CA PHE A 96 -3.07 12.81 10.57
C PHE A 96 -3.46 12.35 11.96
N LYS A 97 -4.22 11.25 12.02
CA LYS A 97 -4.54 10.53 13.25
C LYS A 97 -4.25 9.05 13.06
N SER A 98 -3.41 8.48 13.93
CA SER A 98 -3.15 7.04 13.94
C SER A 98 -4.11 6.28 14.85
N TYR A 99 -4.45 5.07 14.44
CA TYR A 99 -5.24 4.08 15.20
C TYR A 99 -4.43 2.83 15.53
N VAL A 100 -3.19 2.76 15.07
CA VAL A 100 -2.27 1.64 15.26
C VAL A 100 -0.91 2.13 15.75
N THR A 101 -0.11 1.19 16.23
CA THR A 101 1.27 1.38 16.65
C THR A 101 2.17 0.32 16.04
N LYS A 102 3.49 0.57 16.02
CA LYS A 102 4.46 -0.44 15.58
C LYS A 102 4.35 -1.68 16.47
N GLY A 103 4.24 -2.84 15.82
CA GLY A 103 4.12 -4.13 16.50
C GLY A 103 2.71 -4.71 16.48
N ASP A 104 1.69 -3.89 16.22
CA ASP A 104 0.30 -4.34 16.16
C ASP A 104 0.07 -5.32 14.99
N TYR A 105 -0.86 -6.24 15.20
CA TYR A 105 -1.36 -7.13 14.15
C TYR A 105 -2.69 -6.58 13.63
N VAL A 106 -2.80 -6.53 12.30
CA VAL A 106 -3.97 -6.00 11.61
C VAL A 106 -4.51 -7.03 10.62
N LYS A 107 -5.82 -6.98 10.39
CA LYS A 107 -6.53 -7.70 9.35
C LYS A 107 -7.00 -6.73 8.29
N ILE A 108 -7.26 -7.26 7.09
CA ILE A 108 -7.87 -6.51 5.99
C ILE A 108 -9.06 -5.68 6.50
N GLY A 109 -9.02 -4.38 6.21
CA GLY A 109 -10.07 -3.43 6.57
C GLY A 109 -9.96 -2.81 7.97
N ASP A 110 -9.04 -3.28 8.81
CA ASP A 110 -8.76 -2.61 10.09
C ASP A 110 -8.30 -1.17 9.82
N LYS A 111 -8.86 -0.22 10.56
CA LYS A 111 -8.52 1.20 10.42
C LYS A 111 -7.10 1.45 10.92
N LEU A 112 -6.26 2.02 10.05
CA LEU A 112 -4.86 2.32 10.35
C LEU A 112 -4.69 3.79 10.69
N LEU A 113 -5.14 4.66 9.78
CA LEU A 113 -4.95 6.10 9.85
C LEU A 113 -6.23 6.80 9.40
N GLU A 114 -6.36 8.05 9.80
CA GLU A 114 -7.29 9.01 9.24
C GLU A 114 -6.52 10.27 8.87
N VAL A 115 -6.79 10.78 7.67
CA VAL A 115 -6.14 11.95 7.10
C VAL A 115 -7.18 13.02 6.75
N ASP A 116 -6.86 14.26 7.06
CA ASP A 116 -7.61 15.42 6.59
C ASP A 116 -7.09 15.82 5.20
N LEU A 117 -7.78 15.33 4.16
CA LEU A 117 -7.37 15.58 2.77
C LEU A 117 -7.46 17.07 2.40
N GLU A 118 -8.44 17.78 2.94
CA GLU A 118 -8.61 19.22 2.71
C GLU A 118 -7.42 19.97 3.31
N TYR A 119 -7.04 19.66 4.54
CA TYR A 119 -5.84 20.23 5.16
C TYR A 119 -4.57 19.96 4.36
N LEU A 120 -4.39 18.77 3.80
CA LEU A 120 -3.25 18.46 2.93
C LEU A 120 -3.22 19.38 1.70
N GLN A 121 -4.36 19.52 1.01
CA GLN A 121 -4.49 20.34 -0.19
C GLN A 121 -4.29 21.83 0.11
N GLU A 122 -4.87 22.35 1.21
CA GLU A 122 -4.69 23.73 1.66
C GLU A 122 -3.21 24.07 1.97
N ASN A 123 -2.43 23.07 2.37
CA ASN A 123 -0.99 23.20 2.62
C ASN A 123 -0.13 22.83 1.40
N GLY A 124 -0.73 22.78 0.20
CA GLY A 124 -0.04 22.56 -1.06
C GLY A 124 0.53 21.15 -1.23
N LYS A 125 -0.02 20.16 -0.51
CA LYS A 125 0.42 18.76 -0.60
C LYS A 125 -0.46 17.98 -1.56
N SER A 126 0.18 17.14 -2.37
CA SER A 126 -0.54 16.17 -3.20
C SER A 126 -1.18 15.12 -2.29
N ILE A 127 -2.43 14.74 -2.57
CA ILE A 127 -3.12 13.63 -1.89
C ILE A 127 -2.86 12.27 -2.55
N ILE A 128 -2.17 12.26 -3.70
CA ILE A 128 -1.75 11.03 -4.37
C ILE A 128 -0.91 10.22 -3.40
N SER A 129 -1.40 9.01 -3.09
CA SER A 129 -0.86 8.16 -2.04
C SER A 129 -0.27 6.89 -2.65
N PRO A 130 1.07 6.70 -2.65
CA PRO A 130 1.71 5.47 -3.10
C PRO A 130 1.44 4.25 -2.22
N ILE A 131 1.16 3.10 -2.85
CA ILE A 131 1.06 1.79 -2.22
C ILE A 131 2.04 0.86 -2.94
N VAL A 132 3.17 0.58 -2.31
CA VAL A 132 4.29 -0.12 -2.94
C VAL A 132 4.75 -1.33 -2.15
N ILE A 133 5.29 -2.30 -2.87
CA ILE A 133 6.00 -3.44 -2.29
C ILE A 133 7.49 -3.07 -2.20
N THR A 134 8.03 -3.04 -0.99
CA THR A 134 9.39 -2.55 -0.75
C THR A 134 10.47 -3.62 -0.90
N ASN A 135 10.09 -4.89 -0.87
CA ASN A 135 11.00 -6.03 -1.00
C ASN A 135 10.68 -6.89 -2.24
N MET A 136 10.84 -6.26 -3.40
CA MET A 136 10.55 -6.82 -4.73
C MET A 136 11.35 -8.10 -5.06
N GLU A 137 12.43 -8.39 -4.33
CA GLU A 137 13.18 -9.63 -4.48
C GLU A 137 12.33 -10.88 -4.20
N LEU A 138 11.29 -10.79 -3.38
CA LEU A 138 10.34 -11.87 -3.10
C LEU A 138 9.27 -12.04 -4.19
N VAL A 139 9.12 -11.08 -5.10
CA VAL A 139 8.05 -11.01 -6.09
C VAL A 139 8.49 -11.65 -7.41
N ASP A 140 7.75 -12.66 -7.85
CA ASP A 140 7.91 -13.31 -9.16
C ASP A 140 7.17 -12.53 -10.26
N SER A 141 5.93 -12.12 -9.98
CA SER A 141 5.15 -11.26 -10.87
C SER A 141 4.23 -10.34 -10.09
N LEU A 142 4.06 -9.10 -10.58
CA LEU A 142 3.17 -8.09 -10.03
C LEU A 142 2.19 -7.63 -11.11
N ASN A 143 0.91 -7.97 -10.95
CA ASN A 143 -0.17 -7.47 -11.80
C ASN A 143 -0.85 -6.28 -11.10
N LYS A 144 -0.91 -5.13 -11.78
CA LYS A 144 -1.53 -3.89 -11.27
C LYS A 144 -2.95 -3.76 -11.83
N ILE A 145 -3.92 -3.49 -10.96
CA ILE A 145 -5.33 -3.34 -11.33
C ILE A 145 -5.66 -1.85 -11.35
N LYS A 146 -6.28 -1.39 -12.44
CA LYS A 146 -6.65 0.01 -12.64
C LYS A 146 -8.13 0.25 -12.39
N GLY A 147 -8.50 1.50 -12.20
CA GLY A 147 -9.89 1.93 -12.09
C GLY A 147 -10.19 2.61 -10.76
N PHE A 148 -11.49 2.80 -10.49
CA PHE A 148 -11.95 3.29 -9.21
C PHE A 148 -12.16 2.11 -8.26
N VAL A 149 -11.67 2.22 -7.03
CA VAL A 149 -11.64 1.15 -6.03
C VAL A 149 -12.27 1.58 -4.72
N LYS A 150 -12.94 0.65 -4.04
CA LYS A 150 -13.44 0.79 -2.68
C LYS A 150 -12.46 0.15 -1.70
N ALA A 151 -12.16 0.85 -0.62
CA ALA A 151 -11.30 0.37 0.46
C ALA A 151 -11.76 -1.01 0.97
N SER A 152 -10.81 -1.90 1.26
CA SER A 152 -11.02 -3.28 1.77
C SER A 152 -11.75 -4.27 0.85
N ASN A 153 -12.33 -3.84 -0.27
CA ASN A 153 -13.13 -4.72 -1.12
C ASN A 153 -12.43 -5.03 -2.44
N ASP A 154 -11.89 -4.00 -3.08
CA ASP A 154 -11.33 -4.13 -4.42
C ASP A 154 -9.83 -4.36 -4.36
N SER A 155 -9.34 -5.27 -5.21
CA SER A 155 -7.90 -5.54 -5.34
C SER A 155 -7.22 -4.49 -6.20
N ILE A 156 -6.05 -4.02 -5.77
CA ILE A 156 -5.20 -3.10 -6.53
C ILE A 156 -3.96 -3.77 -7.11
N MET A 157 -3.54 -4.89 -6.51
CA MET A 157 -2.41 -5.69 -6.98
C MET A 157 -2.66 -7.17 -6.76
N GLU A 158 -2.26 -8.00 -7.73
CA GLU A 158 -2.11 -9.44 -7.59
C GLU A 158 -0.62 -9.80 -7.70
N ILE A 159 -0.10 -10.46 -6.67
CA ILE A 159 1.32 -10.75 -6.50
C ILE A 159 1.54 -12.26 -6.49
N LYS A 160 2.41 -12.75 -7.35
CA LYS A 160 2.97 -14.11 -7.22
C LYS A 160 4.32 -14.00 -6.53
N LEU A 161 4.50 -14.77 -5.47
CA LEU A 161 5.77 -14.84 -4.77
C LEU A 161 6.68 -15.87 -5.44
N LYS A 162 7.99 -15.61 -5.43
CA LYS A 162 8.98 -16.59 -5.90
C LYS A 162 8.92 -17.85 -5.04
N ALA A 163 9.06 -18.99 -5.70
CA ALA A 163 9.21 -20.25 -4.97
C ALA A 163 10.55 -20.24 -4.21
N LYS A 164 10.49 -20.68 -2.94
CA LYS A 164 11.70 -21.10 -2.23
C LYS A 164 12.25 -22.39 -2.83
#